data_AF-A0A840EFG1-F1
#
_entry.id   AF-A0A840EFG1-F1
#
_cell.length_a   1.000
_cell.length_b   1.000
_cell.length_c   1.000
_cell.angle_alpha   90.00
_cell.angle_beta   90.00
_cell.angle_gamma   90.00
#
_symmetry.space_group_name_H-M   'P 1'
#
loop_
_entity.id
_entity.type
_entity.pdbx_description
1 polymer ?
#
loop_
_entity_poly.entity_id
_entity_poly.type
_entity_poly.pdbx_seq_one_letter_code
_entity_poly.pdbx_strand_id
1 'polypeptide(L)'
;MATSKFRNWLAYQKGLALAISIRNLCSTFPTSERWKLTDQITRSSRSVCANLAEAYGRRAYLKHYQAKLADCISENYETQVWLDLALAHNYLTEAHYAKYITASEEVGRLLSHMRNNPHQFTKAGTRSTK
;
A
#
# COMPACT_ATOMS: atom_id res chain seq x y z
N MET A 1 -11.60 -21.46 -13.03
CA MET A 1 -10.83 -20.79 -11.96
C MET A 1 -11.53 -19.49 -11.60
N ALA A 2 -11.63 -19.11 -10.33
CA ALA A 2 -12.27 -17.85 -9.94
C ALA A 2 -11.39 -16.66 -10.35
N THR A 3 -11.90 -15.76 -11.19
CA THR A 3 -11.17 -14.54 -11.57
C THR A 3 -11.08 -13.57 -10.38
N SER A 4 -9.86 -13.13 -10.09
CA SER A 4 -9.62 -12.14 -9.03
C SER A 4 -9.89 -10.73 -9.54
N LYS A 5 -10.75 -9.97 -8.84
CA LYS A 5 -11.18 -8.62 -9.22
C LYS A 5 -10.48 -7.50 -8.41
N PHE A 6 -9.59 -7.83 -7.47
CA PHE A 6 -8.87 -6.82 -6.67
C PHE A 6 -8.03 -5.86 -7.51
N ARG A 7 -7.58 -6.28 -8.71
CA ARG A 7 -6.86 -5.43 -9.67
C ARG A 7 -7.69 -4.23 -10.17
N ASN A 8 -9.01 -4.27 -9.98
CA ASN A 8 -9.91 -3.17 -10.30
C ASN A 8 -10.12 -2.20 -9.12
N TRP A 9 -9.62 -2.52 -7.93
CA TRP A 9 -9.68 -1.58 -6.81
C TRP A 9 -8.71 -0.43 -7.06
N LEU A 10 -9.22 0.80 -6.96
CA LEU A 10 -8.42 1.99 -7.19
C LEU A 10 -7.23 2.07 -6.22
N ALA A 11 -7.41 1.63 -4.97
CA ALA A 11 -6.33 1.49 -3.99
C ALA A 11 -5.18 0.60 -4.49
N TYR A 12 -5.51 -0.51 -5.16
CA TYR A 12 -4.50 -1.41 -5.74
C TYR A 12 -3.79 -0.77 -6.93
N GLN A 13 -4.53 -0.13 -7.84
CA GLN A 13 -3.94 0.50 -9.02
C GLN A 13 -2.99 1.63 -8.64
N LYS A 14 -3.40 2.49 -7.70
CA LYS A 14 -2.59 3.59 -7.18
C LYS A 14 -1.41 3.10 -6.34
N GLY A 15 -1.63 2.12 -5.47
CA GLY A 15 -0.57 1.49 -4.68
C GLY A 15 0.49 0.82 -5.56
N LEU A 16 0.07 0.12 -6.62
CA LEU A 16 1.00 -0.53 -7.55
C LEU A 16 1.81 0.50 -8.34
N ALA A 17 1.16 1.56 -8.84
CA ALA A 17 1.84 2.65 -9.53
C ALA A 17 2.88 3.33 -8.62
N LEU A 18 2.52 3.58 -7.35
CA LEU A 18 3.42 4.12 -6.34
C LEU A 18 4.62 3.19 -6.10
N ALA A 19 4.38 1.90 -5.86
CA ALA A 19 5.44 0.91 -5.61
C ALA A 19 6.42 0.77 -6.80
N ILE A 20 5.92 0.81 -8.04
CA ILE A 20 6.76 0.80 -9.24
C ILE A 20 7.60 2.09 -9.32
N SER A 21 6.97 3.24 -9.07
CA SER A 21 7.66 4.52 -9.12
C SER A 21 8.74 4.65 -8.04
N ILE A 22 8.48 4.17 -6.82
CA ILE A 22 9.46 4.08 -5.73
C ILE A 22 10.62 3.15 -6.12
N ARG A 23 10.34 1.98 -6.69
CA ARG A 23 11.42 1.08 -7.12
C ARG A 23 12.35 1.74 -8.13
N ASN A 24 11.79 2.51 -9.06
CA ASN A 24 12.57 3.26 -10.06
C ASN A 24 13.38 4.37 -9.41
N LEU A 25 12.79 5.11 -8.46
CA LEU A 25 13.48 6.13 -7.66
C LEU A 25 14.70 5.57 -6.94
N CYS A 26 14.57 4.41 -6.29
CA CYS A 26 15.67 3.78 -5.57
C CYS A 26 16.86 3.37 -6.46
N SER A 27 16.73 3.41 -7.79
CA SER A 27 17.90 3.23 -8.67
C SER A 27 18.89 4.40 -8.61
N THR A 28 18.44 5.56 -8.10
CA THR A 28 19.25 6.78 -7.91
C THR A 28 19.96 6.84 -6.56
N PHE A 29 19.63 5.94 -5.62
CA PHE A 29 20.22 5.94 -4.29
C PHE A 29 21.63 5.36 -4.31
N PRO A 30 22.51 5.74 -3.36
CA PRO A 30 23.83 5.15 -3.23
C PRO A 30 23.77 3.63 -3.08
N THR A 31 24.73 2.92 -3.68
CA THR A 31 24.80 1.45 -3.58
C THR A 31 24.97 0.95 -2.13
N SER A 32 25.56 1.75 -1.25
CA SER A 32 25.68 1.47 0.19
C SER A 32 24.34 1.38 0.92
N GLU A 33 23.28 1.96 0.37
CA GLU A 33 21.92 1.97 0.93
C GLU A 33 21.04 0.83 0.42
N ARG A 34 21.59 -0.04 -0.45
CA ARG A 34 20.86 -1.14 -1.08
C ARG A 34 20.11 -2.02 -0.07
N TRP A 35 20.80 -2.42 1.01
CA TRP A 35 20.26 -3.34 2.02
C TRP A 35 19.66 -2.63 3.24
N LYS A 36 19.58 -1.29 3.17
CA LYS A 36 19.04 -0.45 4.22
C LYS A 36 17.78 0.22 3.69
N LEU A 37 17.86 1.50 3.36
CA LEU A 37 16.73 2.31 2.95
C LEU A 37 16.06 1.80 1.66
N THR A 38 16.85 1.35 0.67
CA THR A 38 16.31 0.87 -0.61
C THR A 38 15.46 -0.40 -0.47
N ASP A 39 15.93 -1.38 0.31
CA ASP A 39 15.18 -2.62 0.53
C ASP A 39 13.88 -2.33 1.30
N GLN A 40 13.98 -1.56 2.38
CA GLN A 40 12.85 -1.30 3.27
C GLN A 40 11.73 -0.50 2.60
N ILE A 41 12.05 0.58 1.88
CA ILE A 41 11.03 1.36 1.16
C ILE A 41 10.40 0.55 0.01
N THR A 42 11.18 -0.30 -0.65
CA THR A 42 10.69 -1.15 -1.73
C THR A 42 9.77 -2.25 -1.19
N ARG A 43 10.09 -2.83 -0.03
CA ARG A 43 9.30 -3.90 0.58
C ARG A 43 7.99 -3.38 1.15
N SER A 44 8.02 -2.32 1.95
CA SER A 44 6.83 -1.71 2.54
C SER A 44 5.83 -1.26 1.45
N SER A 45 6.29 -0.54 0.42
CA SER A 45 5.42 -0.09 -0.67
C SER A 45 4.77 -1.25 -1.46
N ARG A 46 5.48 -2.36 -1.68
CA ARG A 46 4.93 -3.56 -2.32
C ARG A 46 3.98 -4.32 -1.41
N SER A 47 4.23 -4.31 -0.11
CA SER A 47 3.43 -5.00 0.89
C SER A 47 2.00 -4.47 0.94
N VAL A 48 1.78 -3.17 0.68
CA VAL A 48 0.43 -2.59 0.51
C VAL A 48 -0.38 -3.36 -0.54
N CYS A 49 0.21 -3.65 -1.71
CA CYS A 49 -0.46 -4.36 -2.79
C CYS A 49 -0.67 -5.85 -2.48
N ALA A 50 0.32 -6.48 -1.83
CA ALA A 50 0.22 -7.88 -1.40
C ALA A 50 -0.91 -8.07 -0.37
N ASN A 51 -0.97 -7.20 0.65
CA ASN A 51 -2.01 -7.22 1.67
C ASN A 51 -3.40 -6.89 1.08
N LEU A 52 -3.50 -6.03 0.07
CA LEU A 52 -4.77 -5.80 -0.65
C LEU A 52 -5.27 -7.06 -1.37
N ALA A 53 -4.37 -7.82 -2.00
CA ALA A 53 -4.73 -9.10 -2.62
C ALA A 53 -5.18 -10.13 -1.57
N GLU A 54 -4.53 -10.18 -0.41
CA GLU A 54 -4.95 -11.01 0.72
C GLU A 54 -6.30 -10.57 1.30
N ALA A 55 -6.54 -9.27 1.44
CA ALA A 55 -7.82 -8.72 1.87
C ALA A 55 -8.94 -9.17 0.92
N TYR A 56 -8.72 -9.12 -0.40
CA TYR A 56 -9.65 -9.68 -1.37
C TYR A 56 -9.90 -11.18 -1.17
N GLY A 57 -8.85 -11.97 -0.91
CA GLY A 57 -8.98 -13.39 -0.61
C GLY A 57 -9.82 -13.68 0.64
N ARG A 58 -9.74 -12.79 1.65
CA ARG A 58 -10.41 -12.94 2.96
C ARG A 58 -11.74 -12.19 3.08
N ARG A 59 -12.21 -11.53 2.02
CA ARG A 59 -13.41 -10.67 1.98
C ARG A 59 -14.76 -11.34 2.28
N ALA A 60 -14.78 -12.66 2.46
CA ALA A 60 -15.96 -13.38 2.95
C ALA A 60 -16.17 -13.17 4.46
N TYR A 61 -15.10 -12.86 5.20
CA TYR A 61 -15.11 -12.67 6.64
C TYR A 61 -14.65 -11.25 6.96
N LEU A 62 -15.59 -10.42 7.43
CA LEU A 62 -15.36 -8.98 7.64
C LEU A 62 -14.13 -8.70 8.53
N LYS A 63 -14.00 -9.41 9.66
CA LYS A 63 -12.87 -9.23 10.58
C LYS A 63 -11.52 -9.51 9.91
N HIS A 64 -11.40 -10.56 9.11
CA HIS A 64 -10.17 -10.91 8.42
C HIS A 64 -9.84 -9.93 7.27
N TYR A 65 -10.87 -9.44 6.58
CA TYR A 65 -10.72 -8.37 5.58
C TYR A 65 -10.20 -7.08 6.21
N GLN A 66 -10.82 -6.65 7.32
CA GLN A 66 -10.43 -5.43 8.02
C GLN A 66 -9.01 -5.52 8.61
N ALA A 67 -8.63 -6.68 9.16
CA ALA A 67 -7.27 -6.92 9.63
C ALA A 67 -6.25 -6.72 8.50
N LYS A 68 -6.50 -7.31 7.32
CA LYS A 68 -5.61 -7.12 6.16
C LYS A 68 -5.59 -5.69 5.61
N LEU A 69 -6.70 -4.96 5.68
CA LEU A 69 -6.68 -3.52 5.37
C LEU A 69 -5.87 -2.72 6.38
N ALA A 70 -5.88 -3.08 7.67
CA ALA A 70 -5.04 -2.45 8.66
C ALA A 70 -3.55 -2.67 8.33
N ASP A 71 -3.16 -3.88 7.94
CA ASP A 71 -1.81 -4.17 7.46
C ASP A 71 -1.44 -3.28 6.26
N CYS A 72 -2.35 -3.11 5.29
CA CYS A 72 -2.11 -2.20 4.15
C CYS A 72 -1.83 -0.75 4.60
N ILE A 73 -2.57 -0.25 5.59
CA ILE A 73 -2.42 1.11 6.11
C ILE A 73 -1.08 1.26 6.84
N SER A 74 -0.73 0.29 7.68
CA SER A 74 0.56 0.27 8.40
C SER A 74 1.75 0.27 7.43
N GLU A 75 1.70 -0.55 6.38
CA GLU A 75 2.74 -0.62 5.34
C GLU A 75 2.86 0.68 4.53
N ASN A 76 1.74 1.38 4.31
CA ASN A 76 1.76 2.69 3.67
C ASN A 76 2.40 3.77 4.57
N TYR A 77 2.14 3.72 5.89
CA TYR A 77 2.82 4.61 6.84
C TYR A 77 4.31 4.29 6.94
N GLU A 78 4.68 3.02 6.95
CA GLU A 78 6.09 2.63 6.91
C GLU A 78 6.77 3.17 5.64
N THR A 79 6.10 3.10 4.49
CA THR A 79 6.60 3.71 3.23
C THR A 79 6.87 5.21 3.40
N GLN A 80 6.00 5.96 4.10
CA GLN A 80 6.19 7.39 4.36
C GLN A 80 7.40 7.66 5.24
N VAL A 81 7.58 6.88 6.31
CA VAL A 81 8.78 6.99 7.18
C VAL A 81 10.06 6.81 6.36
N TRP A 82 10.10 5.87 5.44
CA TRP A 82 11.27 5.68 4.58
C TRP A 82 11.47 6.80 3.56
N LEU A 83 10.40 7.46 3.10
CA LEU A 83 10.49 8.68 2.28
C LEU A 83 11.06 9.86 3.08
N ASP A 84 10.66 10.01 4.35
CA ASP A 84 11.19 11.05 5.25
C ASP A 84 12.69 10.88 5.44
N LEU A 85 13.14 9.64 5.68
CA LEU A 85 14.56 9.32 5.82
C LEU A 85 15.32 9.57 4.50
N ALA A 86 14.73 9.24 3.35
CA ALA A 86 15.35 9.49 2.05
C ALA A 86 15.53 10.99 1.79
N LEU A 87 14.58 11.84 2.21
CA LEU A 87 14.71 13.29 2.15
C LEU A 87 15.78 13.79 3.12
N ALA A 88 15.77 13.34 4.38
CA ALA A 88 16.74 13.74 5.40
C ALA A 88 18.20 13.39 5.02
N HIS A 89 18.39 12.30 4.29
CA HIS A 89 19.70 11.91 3.74
C HIS A 89 20.05 12.60 2.41
N ASN A 90 19.23 13.55 1.93
CA ASN A 90 19.38 14.25 0.66
C ASN A 90 19.39 13.33 -0.57
N TYR A 91 18.73 12.17 -0.49
CA TYR A 91 18.52 11.28 -1.63
C TYR A 91 17.31 11.68 -2.46
N LEU A 92 16.44 12.53 -1.91
CA LEU A 92 15.31 13.14 -2.58
C LEU A 92 15.44 14.66 -2.58
N THR A 93 14.93 15.28 -3.64
CA THR A 93 14.60 16.70 -3.61
C THR A 93 13.23 16.88 -2.97
N GLU A 94 12.95 18.07 -2.45
CA GLU A 94 11.63 18.43 -1.91
C GLU A 94 10.49 18.16 -2.92
N ALA A 95 10.73 18.45 -4.20
CA ALA A 95 9.76 18.20 -5.26
C ALA A 95 9.48 16.70 -5.46
N HIS A 96 10.52 15.85 -5.41
CA HIS A 96 10.33 14.41 -5.45
C HIS A 96 9.59 13.92 -4.21
N TYR A 97 10.03 14.32 -3.02
CA TYR A 97 9.40 13.95 -1.76
C TYR A 97 7.91 14.29 -1.74
N ALA A 98 7.54 15.54 -2.06
CA ALA A 98 6.15 15.99 -2.10
C ALA A 98 5.29 15.14 -3.06
N LYS A 99 5.83 14.79 -4.24
CA LYS A 99 5.16 13.90 -5.19
C LYS A 99 4.87 12.52 -4.59
N TYR A 100 5.85 11.90 -3.93
CA TYR A 100 5.70 10.55 -3.36
C TYR A 100 4.81 10.52 -2.13
N ILE A 101 4.92 11.52 -1.24
CA ILE A 101 4.02 11.67 -0.09
C ILE A 101 2.59 11.88 -0.55
N THR A 102 2.33 12.79 -1.49
CA THR A 102 0.98 13.02 -2.02
C THR A 102 0.36 11.74 -2.59
N ALA A 103 1.15 10.94 -3.32
CA ALA A 103 0.69 9.66 -3.84
C ALA A 103 0.43 8.63 -2.73
N SER A 104 1.27 8.57 -1.68
CA SER A 104 1.05 7.71 -0.52
C SER A 104 -0.19 8.13 0.28
N GLU A 105 -0.45 9.42 0.44
CA GLU A 105 -1.67 9.93 1.07
C GLU A 105 -2.93 9.64 0.25
N GLU A 106 -2.85 9.70 -1.09
CA GLU A 106 -3.93 9.24 -1.98
C GLU A 106 -4.25 7.77 -1.71
N VAL A 107 -3.23 6.90 -1.65
CA VAL A 107 -3.40 5.49 -1.30
C VAL A 107 -4.02 5.33 0.09
N GLY A 108 -3.52 6.05 1.09
CA GLY A 108 -4.05 6.03 2.46
C GLY A 108 -5.53 6.43 2.56
N ARG A 109 -5.95 7.45 1.80
CA ARG A 109 -7.36 7.86 1.69
C ARG A 109 -8.23 6.77 1.08
N LEU A 110 -7.75 6.11 0.02
CA LEU A 110 -8.46 5.00 -0.62
C LEU A 110 -8.60 3.78 0.32
N LEU A 111 -7.53 3.41 1.03
CA LEU A 111 -7.55 2.34 2.03
C LEU A 111 -8.51 2.66 3.18
N SER A 112 -8.50 3.91 3.66
CA SER A 112 -9.43 4.38 4.69
C SER A 112 -10.88 4.33 4.22
N HIS A 113 -11.14 4.73 2.97
CA HIS A 113 -12.46 4.59 2.36
C HIS A 113 -12.92 3.14 2.32
N MET A 114 -12.05 2.21 1.90
CA MET A 114 -12.35 0.77 1.89
C MET A 114 -12.66 0.23 3.30
N ARG A 115 -11.89 0.65 4.30
CA ARG A 115 -12.08 0.24 5.70
C ARG A 115 -13.42 0.73 6.26
N ASN A 116 -13.81 1.96 5.92
CA ASN A 116 -15.06 2.59 6.38
C ASN A 116 -16.29 2.10 5.60
N ASN A 117 -16.12 1.58 4.38
CA ASN A 117 -17.20 1.11 3.52
C ASN A 117 -17.06 -0.38 3.13
N PRO A 118 -16.89 -1.30 4.09
CA PRO A 118 -16.52 -2.68 3.77
C PRO A 118 -17.59 -3.42 2.96
N HIS A 119 -18.86 -3.01 3.02
CA HIS A 119 -19.96 -3.59 2.25
C HIS A 119 -19.78 -3.47 0.73
N GLN A 120 -19.02 -2.48 0.23
CA GLN A 120 -18.73 -2.31 -1.20
C GLN A 120 -17.64 -3.28 -1.69
N PHE A 121 -16.85 -3.85 -0.77
CA PHE A 121 -15.65 -4.63 -1.07
C PHE A 121 -15.72 -6.08 -0.55
N THR A 122 -16.67 -6.37 0.34
CA THR A 122 -16.91 -7.70 0.93
C THR A 122 -18.18 -8.32 0.36
N LYS A 123 -18.28 -9.65 0.40
CA LYS A 123 -19.48 -10.37 -0.08
C LYS A 123 -20.58 -10.43 0.98
N ALA A 124 -20.62 -9.49 1.93
CA ALA A 124 -21.49 -9.56 3.10
C ALA A 124 -22.97 -9.36 2.72
N GLY A 125 -23.60 -10.45 2.30
CA GLY A 125 -25.04 -10.63 2.14
C GLY A 125 -25.56 -11.99 2.61
N THR A 126 -24.70 -12.92 3.05
CA THR A 126 -25.17 -14.22 3.57
C THR A 126 -24.20 -14.76 4.61
N ARG A 127 -24.75 -15.07 5.80
CA ARG A 127 -24.11 -15.67 6.98
C ARG A 127 -23.47 -14.69 7.96
N SER A 128 -24.32 -13.81 8.49
CA SER A 128 -24.41 -13.72 9.94
C SER A 128 -25.27 -14.91 10.39
N THR A 129 -24.64 -16.00 10.84
CA THR A 129 -25.36 -17.06 11.56
C THR A 129 -24.52 -17.44 12.76
N LYS A 130 -25.00 -16.93 13.91
CA LYS A 130 -24.75 -17.32 15.30
C LYS A 130 -23.33 -17.12 15.83
#